data_AF-A0A067BX70-F1
#
_entry.id   AF-A0A067BX70-F1
#
_cell.length_a   1.000
_cell.length_b   1.000
_cell.length_c   1.000
_cell.angle_alpha   90.00
_cell.angle_beta   90.00
_cell.angle_gamma   90.00
#
_symmetry.space_group_name_H-M   'P 1'
#
loop_
_entity.id
_entity.type
_entity.pdbx_description
1 polymer ?
#
loop_
_entity_poly.entity_id
_entity_poly.type
_entity_poly.pdbx_seq_one_letter_code
_entity_poly.pdbx_strand_id
1 'polypeptide(L)'
;MQTKLALSSVLKQVFGTVAVATHPFDLLSHERSHRTLHRYTCIVRVEARSMSTLWGAWAMVTSIDKMPCKVEVQQVGATLMDLASPRYLDL
;
A
#
# COMPACT_ATOMS: atom_id res chain seq x y z
N MET A 1 1.43 6.25 10.31
CA MET A 1 1.86 5.15 11.21
C MET A 1 0.81 4.04 11.30
N GLN A 2 -0.47 4.36 11.55
CA GLN A 2 -1.56 3.36 11.59
C GLN A 2 -1.71 2.54 10.28
N THR A 3 -1.64 3.17 9.11
CA THR A 3 -1.76 2.47 7.81
C THR A 3 -0.67 1.41 7.58
N LYS A 4 0.57 1.66 8.00
CA LYS A 4 1.66 0.68 7.87
C LYS A 4 1.38 -0.54 8.74
N LEU A 5 0.96 -0.33 9.99
CA LEU A 5 0.59 -1.40 10.91
C LEU A 5 -0.62 -2.20 10.43
N ALA A 6 -1.64 -1.53 9.89
CA ALA A 6 -2.79 -2.17 9.28
C ALA A 6 -2.38 -3.08 8.11
N LEU A 7 -1.61 -2.57 7.16
CA LEU A 7 -1.14 -3.35 6.00
C LEU A 7 -0.20 -4.50 6.40
N SER A 8 0.63 -4.32 7.43
CA SER A 8 1.43 -5.40 8.03
C SER A 8 0.56 -6.45 8.71
N SER A 9 -0.55 -6.05 9.34
CA SER A 9 -1.47 -6.97 10.01
C SER A 9 -2.25 -7.81 9.00
N VAL A 10 -2.63 -7.23 7.87
CA VAL A 10 -3.18 -7.96 6.72
C VAL A 10 -2.19 -9.00 6.23
N LEU A 11 -0.94 -8.58 5.97
CA LEU A 11 0.10 -9.48 5.51
C LEU A 11 0.31 -10.66 6.47
N LYS A 12 0.29 -10.38 7.78
CA LYS A 12 0.32 -11.41 8.83
C LYS A 12 -0.88 -12.34 8.78
N GLN A 13 -2.09 -11.83 8.54
CA GLN A 13 -3.31 -12.63 8.50
C GLN A 13 -3.32 -13.59 7.31
N VAL A 14 -2.82 -13.14 6.15
CA VAL A 14 -2.83 -13.93 4.91
C VAL A 14 -1.67 -14.93 4.86
N PHE A 15 -0.45 -14.48 5.16
CA PHE A 15 0.78 -15.27 4.93
C PHE A 15 1.58 -15.55 6.21
N GLY A 16 1.06 -15.20 7.39
CA GLY A 16 1.69 -15.44 8.68
C GLY A 16 2.75 -14.40 9.06
N THR A 17 3.29 -14.53 10.28
CA THR A 17 4.27 -13.60 10.84
C THR A 17 5.59 -13.54 10.09
N VAL A 18 6.02 -14.68 9.51
CA VAL A 18 7.27 -14.78 8.74
C VAL A 18 7.21 -13.89 7.50
N ALA A 19 6.06 -13.79 6.85
CA ALA A 19 5.88 -12.92 5.68
C ALA A 19 6.11 -11.44 6.01
N VAL A 20 5.72 -11.00 7.21
CA VAL A 20 5.94 -9.61 7.64
C VAL A 20 7.42 -9.28 7.80
N ALA A 21 8.22 -10.24 8.30
CA ALA A 21 9.66 -10.04 8.48
C ALA A 21 10.43 -10.12 7.16
N THR A 22 9.98 -10.96 6.22
CA THR A 22 10.67 -11.23 4.95
C THR A 22 10.28 -10.29 3.82
N HIS A 23 9.14 -9.62 3.93
CA HIS A 23 8.63 -8.67 2.93
C HIS A 23 8.47 -7.26 3.51
N PRO A 24 9.57 -6.57 3.85
CA PRO A 24 9.50 -5.22 4.37
C PRO A 24 9.01 -4.24 3.30
N PHE A 25 8.30 -3.20 3.73
CA PHE A 25 7.86 -2.10 2.89
C PHE A 25 7.80 -0.80 3.67
N ASP A 26 7.85 0.32 2.95
CA ASP A 26 7.71 1.67 3.51
C ASP A 26 6.57 2.44 2.88
N LEU A 27 6.01 3.38 3.63
CA LEU A 27 4.96 4.28 3.15
C LEU A 27 5.53 5.69 2.98
N LEU A 28 5.22 6.29 1.83
CA LEU A 28 5.53 7.67 1.46
C LEU A 28 4.21 8.41 1.17
N SER A 29 4.19 9.74 1.37
CA SER A 29 3.05 10.63 1.05
C SER A 29 1.68 10.04 1.45
N HIS A 30 1.50 9.78 2.74
CA HIS A 30 0.23 9.27 3.25
C HIS A 30 -0.73 10.42 3.49
N GLU A 31 -1.73 10.53 2.61
CA GLU A 31 -2.66 11.65 2.55
C GLU A 31 -4.10 11.15 2.64
N ARG A 32 -4.95 11.97 3.27
CA ARG A 32 -6.39 11.72 3.28
C ARG A 32 -7.00 12.39 2.06
N SER A 33 -7.24 11.61 1.00
CA SER A 33 -7.83 12.07 -0.26
C SER A 33 -9.28 12.55 -0.10
N HIS A 34 -10.05 12.02 0.87
CA HIS A 34 -11.43 12.46 1.10
C HIS A 34 -11.79 12.57 2.59
N ARG A 35 -12.27 13.75 3.02
CA ARG A 35 -12.62 14.02 4.43
C ARG A 35 -13.82 13.18 4.91
N THR A 36 -14.84 12.95 4.11
CA THR A 36 -16.06 12.24 4.60
C THR A 36 -16.06 10.74 4.30
N LEU A 37 -15.26 10.26 3.34
CA LEU A 37 -15.30 8.86 2.89
C LEU A 37 -14.15 8.01 3.45
N HIS A 38 -13.36 8.56 4.37
CA HIS A 38 -12.17 7.90 4.93
C HIS A 38 -11.27 7.27 3.86
N ARG A 39 -11.10 7.97 2.73
CA ARG A 39 -10.21 7.54 1.65
C ARG A 39 -8.81 8.06 1.92
N TYR A 40 -7.86 7.15 1.92
CA TYR A 40 -6.45 7.43 2.10
C TYR A 40 -5.69 6.98 0.86
N THR A 41 -4.73 7.80 0.45
CA THR A 41 -3.80 7.51 -0.63
C THR A 41 -2.40 7.51 -0.04
N CYS A 42 -1.57 6.57 -0.47
CA CYS A 42 -0.17 6.54 -0.13
C CYS A 42 0.63 5.86 -1.22
N ILE A 43 1.92 6.17 -1.26
CA ILE A 43 2.87 5.48 -2.10
C ILE A 43 3.53 4.40 -1.23
N VAL A 44 3.52 3.17 -1.72
CA VAL A 44 4.17 2.05 -1.02
C VAL A 44 5.45 1.68 -1.75
N ARG A 45 6.59 1.85 -1.08
CA ARG A 45 7.88 1.40 -1.60
C ARG A 45 8.13 -0.02 -1.16
N VAL A 46 8.32 -0.91 -2.13
CA VAL A 46 8.53 -2.34 -1.91
C VAL A 46 9.76 -2.80 -2.67
N GLU A 47 10.43 -3.83 -2.17
CA GLU A 47 11.40 -4.57 -2.97
C GLU A 47 10.69 -5.39 -4.04
N ALA A 48 11.29 -5.50 -5.23
CA ALA A 48 10.69 -6.23 -6.36
C ALA A 48 10.29 -7.67 -6.00
N ARG A 49 11.13 -8.37 -5.23
CA ARG A 49 10.85 -9.75 -4.75
C ARG A 49 9.61 -9.87 -3.86
N SER A 50 9.20 -8.77 -3.22
CA SER A 50 8.09 -8.73 -2.27
C SER A 50 6.79 -8.27 -2.92
N MET A 51 6.83 -7.81 -4.17
CA MET A 51 5.70 -7.19 -4.85
C MET A 51 4.51 -8.14 -4.99
N SER A 52 4.73 -9.37 -5.45
CA SER A 52 3.66 -10.36 -5.65
C SER A 52 2.99 -10.76 -4.33
N THR A 53 3.78 -11.02 -3.29
CA THR A 53 3.27 -11.39 -1.96
C THR A 53 2.45 -10.25 -1.34
N LEU A 54 2.99 -9.02 -1.35
CA LEU A 54 2.30 -7.86 -0.78
C LEU A 54 1.02 -7.53 -1.54
N TRP A 55 1.06 -7.58 -2.88
CA TRP A 55 -0.13 -7.35 -3.69
C TRP A 55 -1.19 -8.41 -3.44
N GLY A 56 -0.82 -9.70 -3.39
CA GLY A 56 -1.73 -10.78 -3.06
C GLY A 56 -2.41 -10.59 -1.70
N ALA A 57 -1.64 -10.19 -0.68
CA ALA A 57 -2.17 -9.93 0.65
C ALA A 57 -3.18 -8.77 0.64
N TRP A 58 -2.83 -7.66 -0.01
CA TRP A 58 -3.68 -6.46 -0.03
C TRP A 58 -4.92 -6.60 -0.92
N ALA A 59 -4.85 -7.38 -1.99
CA ALA A 59 -6.00 -7.69 -2.84
C ALA A 59 -7.08 -8.49 -2.10
N MET A 60 -6.69 -9.26 -1.07
CA MET A 60 -7.62 -10.04 -0.24
C MET A 60 -8.14 -9.28 1.00
N VAL A 61 -7.78 -8.01 1.16
CA VAL A 61 -8.28 -7.19 2.27
C VAL A 61 -9.75 -6.89 2.09
N THR A 62 -10.52 -7.27 3.11
CA THR A 62 -11.94 -6.91 3.24
C THR A 62 -12.21 -5.99 4.42
N SER A 63 -11.29 -5.91 5.38
CA SER A 63 -11.40 -5.01 6.53
C SER A 63 -10.03 -4.57 7.04
N ILE A 64 -9.99 -3.35 7.56
CA ILE A 64 -8.86 -2.78 8.30
C ILE A 64 -9.45 -2.13 9.56
N ASP A 65 -8.87 -2.42 10.73
CA ASP A 65 -9.34 -1.91 12.02
C ASP A 65 -10.86 -2.11 12.26
N LYS A 66 -11.38 -3.28 11.86
CA LYS A 66 -12.80 -3.68 11.94
C LYS A 66 -13.75 -2.86 11.05
N MET A 67 -13.22 -1.96 10.22
CA MET A 67 -13.99 -1.22 9.23
C MET A 67 -13.88 -1.92 7.87
N PRO A 68 -14.99 -2.09 7.13
CA PRO A 68 -14.93 -2.57 5.75
C PRO A 68 -14.00 -1.70 4.92
N CYS A 69 -13.03 -2.30 4.26
CA CYS A 69 -12.00 -1.60 3.50
C CYS A 69 -11.64 -2.40 2.26
N LYS A 70 -11.31 -1.68 1.19
CA LYS A 70 -10.71 -2.22 -0.03
C LYS A 70 -9.40 -1.48 -0.27
N VAL A 71 -8.34 -2.22 -0.54
CA VAL A 71 -7.07 -1.65 -1.01
C VAL A 71 -7.04 -1.76 -2.54
N GLU A 72 -6.74 -0.67 -3.21
CA GLU A 72 -6.70 -0.60 -4.67
C GLU A 72 -5.37 0.01 -5.13
N VAL A 73 -4.68 -0.69 -6.03
CA VAL A 73 -3.45 -0.21 -6.64
C VAL A 73 -3.82 0.67 -7.83
N GLN A 74 -3.53 1.96 -7.74
CA GLN A 74 -3.82 2.91 -8.82
C GLN A 74 -2.75 2.89 -9.91
N GLN A 75 -1.48 2.80 -9.52
CA GLN A 75 -0.36 2.82 -10.43
C GLN A 75 0.85 2.11 -9.81
N VAL A 76 1.72 1.56 -10.66
CA VAL A 76 3.00 0.97 -10.30
C VAL A 76 4.08 1.58 -11.19
N GLY A 77 5.21 1.94 -10.60
CA GLY A 77 6.36 2.53 -11.28
C GLY A 77 7.66 2.02 -10.66
N ALA A 78 8.73 1.97 -11.46
CA ALA A 78 10.05 1.59 -10.96
C ALA A 78 10.71 2.76 -10.21
N THR A 79 10.33 3.99 -10.56
CA THR A 79 10.80 5.22 -9.93
C THR A 79 9.64 6.11 -9.48
N LEU A 80 9.92 7.08 -8.60
CA LEU A 80 8.93 8.08 -8.21
C LEU A 80 8.53 9.00 -9.37
N MET A 81 9.40 9.18 -10.38
CA MET A 81 9.10 9.97 -11.56
C MET A 81 8.03 9.30 -12.42
N ASP A 82 8.05 7.97 -12.52
CA ASP A 82 7.03 7.20 -13.24
C ASP A 82 5.63 7.38 -12.61
N LEU A 83 5.59 7.62 -11.29
CA LEU A 83 4.36 7.85 -10.53
C LEU A 83 3.95 9.32 -10.48
N ALA A 84 4.80 10.24 -10.96
CA ALA A 84 4.51 11.66 -10.96
C ALA A 84 3.44 11.99 -12.01
N SER A 85 2.65 13.04 -11.76
CA SER A 85 1.70 13.52 -12.77
C SER A 85 2.44 13.92 -14.04
N PRO A 86 1.91 13.60 -15.25
CA PRO A 86 2.51 14.02 -16.52
C PRO A 86 2.81 15.52 -16.60
N ARG A 87 2.03 16.34 -15.88
CA ARG A 87 2.23 17.79 -15.78
C ARG A 87 3.60 18.22 -15.23
N TYR A 88 4.33 17.31 -14.58
CA TYR A 88 5.67 17.55 -14.03
C TYR A 88 6.79 16.92 -14.88
N LEU A 89 6.45 16.24 -15.97
CA LEU A 89 7.41 15.53 -16.83
C LEU A 89 7.72 16.28 -18.13
N ASP A 90 6.89 17.25 -18.53
CA ASP A 90 7.14 18.14 -19.66
C ASP A 90 8.00 19.34 -19.21
N LEU A 91 9.31 19.27 -19.48
CA LEU A 91 10.27 20.37 -19.40
C LEU A 91 10.96 20.55 -20.75
#